data_AF-A0A1C5V8S2-F1
#
_entry.id   AF-A0A1C5V8S2-F1
#
_cell.length_a   1.000
_cell.length_b   1.000
_cell.length_c   1.000
_cell.angle_alpha   90.00
_cell.angle_beta   90.00
_cell.angle_gamma   90.00
#
_symmetry.space_group_name_H-M   'P 1'
#
loop_
_entity.id
_entity.type
_entity.pdbx_description
1 polymer ?
#
loop_
_entity_poly.entity_id
_entity_poly.type
_entity_poly.pdbx_seq_one_letter_code
_entity_poly.pdbx_strand_id
1 'polypeptide(L)'
;MSEYTILPLINASFQPGEAKRTVAGFEDRDFQKIARAEYYYFTGQAEKCSHIAERYLMSHNIKLKMSSCLLYVYSNLTLGRAVASRKGIWEIRECLEKEMKYSSSAEDKAISVFAGYMSSVLLHLPVDELPDVEFYAAALPPGIKMFSAYVIAHMAYLKGEYGRALGICEAAFMFRDGTYPISMIYLYCMMAMCQMNLKHQQKAKDALMLAWNMAKEDEFLEPFIEHHGLLQGLLESCIRKEDSKLYNKLSDKVISFSRGWMAIHNPMSENFVTDALSTVEFSIAMLASRDWNNQEIADYLGFSPNTVKTYLSRIYVKLNIKKRDELKKYMLK
;
A
#
# COMPACT_ATOMS: atom_id res chain seq x y z
N MET A 1 -6.91 21.04 19.82
CA MET A 1 -8.16 21.14 19.03
C MET A 1 -8.08 20.05 17.99
N SER A 2 -8.90 19.00 18.11
CA SER A 2 -8.95 17.90 17.13
C SER A 2 -9.48 18.44 15.82
N GLU A 3 -8.57 18.69 14.87
CA GLU A 3 -8.94 19.03 13.51
C GLU A 3 -9.50 17.76 12.86
N TYR A 4 -10.82 17.61 12.89
CA TYR A 4 -11.52 16.48 12.31
C TYR A 4 -11.39 16.54 10.79
N THR A 5 -10.57 15.64 10.24
CA THR A 5 -10.24 15.60 8.80
C THR A 5 -10.31 14.17 8.26
N ILE A 6 -10.02 13.99 6.97
CA ILE A 6 -9.97 12.68 6.31
C ILE A 6 -8.95 11.76 6.99
N LEU A 7 -9.25 10.47 7.08
CA LEU A 7 -8.37 9.43 7.64
C LEU A 7 -7.76 9.88 8.99
N PRO A 8 -8.60 10.14 10.01
CA PRO A 8 -8.19 10.70 11.28
C PRO A 8 -7.02 9.96 11.95
N LEU A 9 -6.91 8.64 11.83
CA LEU A 9 -5.79 7.91 12.42
C LEU A 9 -4.49 8.10 11.62
N ILE A 10 -4.53 8.08 10.28
CA ILE A 10 -3.36 8.44 9.45
C ILE A 10 -2.92 9.87 9.74
N ASN A 11 -3.86 10.79 9.92
CA ASN A 11 -3.55 12.18 10.23
C ASN A 11 -3.00 12.42 11.65
N ALA A 12 -3.26 11.50 12.58
CA ALA A 12 -2.89 11.71 13.97
C ALA A 12 -1.39 11.58 14.20
N SER A 13 -0.82 12.49 14.98
CA SER A 13 0.54 12.34 15.51
C SER A 13 0.50 11.57 16.82
N PHE A 14 1.19 10.42 16.90
CA PHE A 14 1.27 9.58 18.10
C PHE A 14 2.54 8.73 18.09
N GLN A 15 2.93 8.19 19.25
CA GLN A 15 4.07 7.26 19.33
C GLN A 15 3.64 5.84 18.91
N PRO A 16 4.51 5.06 18.25
CA PRO A 16 4.25 3.65 18.00
C PRO A 16 3.84 2.90 19.28
N GLY A 17 2.80 2.09 19.20
CA GLY A 17 2.17 1.38 20.32
C GLY A 17 0.99 2.12 20.97
N GLU A 18 0.71 3.36 20.55
CA GLU A 18 -0.38 4.17 21.11
C GLU A 18 -1.63 4.22 20.23
N ALA A 19 -1.70 3.52 19.10
CA ALA A 19 -2.80 3.69 18.13
C ALA A 19 -4.19 3.47 18.74
N LYS A 20 -4.36 2.43 19.59
CA LYS A 20 -5.64 2.18 20.27
C LYS A 20 -6.04 3.33 21.19
N ARG A 21 -5.08 3.93 21.91
CA ARG A 21 -5.30 5.08 22.79
C ARG A 21 -5.68 6.30 21.97
N THR A 22 -4.95 6.56 20.88
CA THR A 22 -5.25 7.64 19.93
C THR A 22 -6.66 7.52 19.37
N VAL A 23 -7.07 6.32 18.91
CA VAL A 23 -8.44 6.05 18.44
C VAL A 23 -9.47 6.34 19.53
N ALA A 24 -9.24 5.93 20.78
CA ALA A 24 -10.17 6.19 21.88
C ALA A 24 -10.28 7.68 22.26
N GLY A 25 -9.27 8.48 21.94
CA GLY A 25 -9.19 9.90 22.28
C GLY A 25 -9.98 10.84 21.37
N PHE A 26 -10.50 10.38 20.23
CA PHE A 26 -11.37 11.21 19.38
C PHE A 26 -12.72 11.47 20.07
N GLU A 27 -13.06 12.74 20.31
CA GLU A 27 -14.30 13.13 20.99
C GLU A 27 -15.54 12.99 20.08
N ASP A 28 -15.42 13.37 18.80
CA ASP A 28 -16.48 13.16 17.82
C ASP A 28 -16.63 11.65 17.52
N ARG A 29 -17.86 11.16 17.72
CA ARG A 29 -18.17 9.73 17.63
C ARG A 29 -18.04 9.17 16.22
N ASP A 30 -18.28 9.97 15.18
CA ASP A 30 -18.21 9.50 13.81
C ASP A 30 -16.77 9.46 13.31
N PHE A 31 -15.96 10.47 13.62
CA PHE A 31 -14.51 10.42 13.38
C PHE A 31 -13.82 9.34 14.21
N GLN A 32 -14.24 9.10 15.45
CA GLN A 32 -13.74 7.98 16.25
C GLN A 32 -14.02 6.62 15.58
N LYS A 33 -15.21 6.43 14.97
CA LYS A 33 -15.53 5.20 14.25
C LYS A 33 -14.68 5.04 12.99
N ILE A 34 -14.46 6.11 12.23
CA ILE A 34 -13.55 6.07 11.07
C ILE A 34 -12.12 5.75 11.52
N ALA A 35 -11.59 6.40 12.56
CA ALA A 35 -10.27 6.10 13.12
C ALA A 35 -10.16 4.63 13.57
N ARG A 36 -11.24 4.07 14.12
CA ARG A 36 -11.33 2.65 14.47
C ARG A 36 -11.37 1.75 13.23
N ALA A 37 -12.04 2.16 12.16
CA ALA A 37 -12.03 1.46 10.89
C ALA A 37 -10.64 1.44 10.26
N GLU A 38 -9.90 2.56 10.31
CA GLU A 38 -8.48 2.63 9.93
C GLU A 38 -7.63 1.66 10.77
N TYR A 39 -7.79 1.66 12.10
CA TYR A 39 -7.08 0.72 12.96
C TYR A 39 -7.36 -0.74 12.58
N TYR A 40 -8.63 -1.09 12.32
CA TYR A 40 -8.99 -2.43 11.86
C TYR A 40 -8.45 -2.73 10.46
N TYR A 41 -8.40 -1.75 9.57
CA TYR A 41 -7.76 -1.91 8.28
C TYR A 41 -6.29 -2.27 8.47
N PHE A 42 -5.50 -1.40 9.09
CA PHE A 42 -4.06 -1.58 9.21
C PHE A 42 -3.64 -2.82 10.00
N THR A 43 -4.46 -3.30 10.94
CA THR A 43 -4.22 -4.57 11.67
C THR A 43 -4.71 -5.82 10.91
N GLY A 44 -5.19 -5.65 9.68
CA GLY A 44 -5.66 -6.71 8.79
C GLY A 44 -6.94 -7.40 9.26
N GLN A 45 -7.88 -6.62 9.80
CA GLN A 45 -9.24 -7.03 10.20
C GLN A 45 -10.26 -6.46 9.20
N ALA A 46 -10.17 -6.91 7.94
CA ALA A 46 -10.89 -6.35 6.80
C ALA A 46 -12.42 -6.35 6.98
N GLU A 47 -13.02 -7.39 7.55
CA GLU A 47 -14.48 -7.42 7.79
C GLU A 47 -14.94 -6.30 8.73
N LYS A 48 -14.20 -6.07 9.82
CA LYS A 48 -14.55 -5.02 10.80
C LYS A 48 -14.37 -3.64 10.20
N CYS A 49 -13.31 -3.43 9.43
CA CYS A 49 -13.09 -2.21 8.66
C CYS A 49 -14.27 -1.96 7.70
N SER A 50 -14.55 -2.91 6.80
CA SER A 50 -15.61 -2.79 5.79
C SER A 50 -16.97 -2.54 6.41
N HIS A 51 -17.29 -3.18 7.54
CA HIS A 51 -18.59 -3.02 8.21
C HIS A 51 -18.81 -1.62 8.79
N ILE A 52 -17.75 -0.99 9.29
CA ILE A 52 -17.84 0.41 9.76
C ILE A 52 -17.90 1.35 8.57
N ALA A 53 -16.99 1.18 7.60
CA ALA A 53 -16.91 2.01 6.41
C ALA A 53 -18.24 2.05 5.66
N GLU A 54 -18.90 0.92 5.42
CA GLU A 54 -20.16 0.87 4.67
C GLU A 54 -21.24 1.87 5.15
N ARG A 55 -21.27 2.21 6.44
CA ARG A 55 -22.23 3.14 7.04
C ARG A 55 -22.01 4.61 6.65
N TYR A 56 -20.82 4.96 6.17
CA TYR A 56 -20.41 6.34 5.88
C TYR A 56 -20.22 6.63 4.38
N LEU A 57 -20.43 5.64 3.50
CA LEU A 57 -20.28 5.80 2.03
C LEU A 57 -21.15 6.93 1.46
N MET A 58 -22.31 7.20 2.06
CA MET A 58 -23.24 8.24 1.65
C MET A 58 -23.29 9.42 2.63
N SER A 59 -22.24 9.61 3.44
CA SER A 59 -22.17 10.74 4.38
C SER A 59 -22.18 12.07 3.62
N HIS A 60 -22.87 13.07 4.20
CA HIS A 60 -22.83 14.45 3.72
C HIS A 60 -21.54 15.17 4.12
N ASN A 61 -20.84 14.66 5.15
CA ASN A 61 -19.52 15.15 5.51
C ASN A 61 -18.48 14.47 4.61
N ILE A 62 -17.84 15.26 3.75
CA ILE A 62 -16.89 14.76 2.75
C ILE A 62 -15.70 14.03 3.38
N LYS A 63 -15.19 14.49 4.52
CA LYS A 63 -14.06 13.85 5.23
C LYS A 63 -14.43 12.43 5.67
N LEU A 64 -15.64 12.26 6.22
CA LEU A 64 -16.17 10.93 6.57
C LEU A 64 -16.43 10.08 5.33
N LYS A 65 -17.06 10.65 4.29
CA LYS A 65 -17.38 9.94 3.03
C LYS A 65 -16.11 9.43 2.35
N MET A 66 -15.09 10.28 2.17
CA MET A 66 -13.85 9.92 1.49
C MET A 66 -13.02 8.91 2.28
N SER A 67 -12.87 9.10 3.60
CA SER A 67 -12.21 8.12 4.47
C SER A 67 -12.86 6.75 4.33
N SER A 68 -14.18 6.75 4.42
CA SER A 68 -15.00 5.56 4.31
C SER A 68 -14.87 4.87 2.95
N CYS A 69 -14.92 5.63 1.85
CA CYS A 69 -14.80 5.05 0.52
C CYS A 69 -13.42 4.40 0.34
N LEU A 70 -12.33 5.06 0.75
CA LEU A 70 -10.98 4.49 0.69
C LEU A 70 -10.87 3.18 1.49
N LEU A 71 -11.31 3.20 2.74
CA LEU A 71 -11.33 2.01 3.60
C LEU A 71 -12.19 0.89 3.02
N TYR A 72 -13.34 1.23 2.43
CA TYR A 72 -14.22 0.27 1.77
C TYR A 72 -13.58 -0.32 0.52
N VAL A 73 -12.89 0.47 -0.30
CA VAL A 73 -12.16 -0.02 -1.48
C VAL A 73 -11.19 -1.12 -1.07
N TYR A 74 -10.26 -0.81 -0.17
CA TYR A 74 -9.14 -1.71 0.09
C TYR A 74 -9.49 -2.89 0.98
N SER A 75 -10.33 -2.69 2.01
CA SER A 75 -10.78 -3.83 2.83
C SER A 75 -11.53 -4.85 1.97
N ASN A 76 -12.30 -4.41 0.97
CA ASN A 76 -13.00 -5.32 0.07
C ASN A 76 -12.10 -6.03 -0.95
N LEU A 77 -10.85 -5.57 -1.16
CA LEU A 77 -9.85 -6.36 -1.91
C LEU A 77 -9.51 -7.64 -1.14
N THR A 78 -9.12 -7.51 0.13
CA THR A 78 -8.83 -8.65 1.01
C THR A 78 -10.02 -9.60 1.16
N LEU A 79 -11.24 -9.06 1.15
CA LEU A 79 -12.47 -9.87 1.24
C LEU A 79 -12.89 -10.52 -0.09
N GLY A 80 -12.19 -10.27 -1.20
CA GLY A 80 -12.54 -10.79 -2.53
C GLY A 80 -13.83 -10.19 -3.12
N ARG A 81 -14.24 -9.00 -2.66
CA ARG A 81 -15.51 -8.35 -3.02
C ARG A 81 -15.28 -7.24 -4.06
N ALA A 82 -14.82 -7.63 -5.25
CA ALA A 82 -14.42 -6.69 -6.31
C ALA A 82 -15.52 -5.68 -6.71
N VAL A 83 -16.80 -6.07 -6.69
CA VAL A 83 -17.92 -5.15 -6.97
C VAL A 83 -18.01 -4.03 -5.92
N ALA A 84 -17.81 -4.37 -4.65
CA ALA A 84 -17.79 -3.39 -3.56
C ALA A 84 -16.59 -2.44 -3.68
N SER A 85 -15.41 -2.95 -4.02
CA SER A 85 -14.24 -2.11 -4.29
C SER A 85 -14.47 -1.16 -5.46
N ARG A 86 -15.02 -1.63 -6.60
CA ARG A 86 -15.37 -0.76 -7.74
C ARG A 86 -16.38 0.32 -7.36
N LYS A 87 -17.38 0.00 -6.55
CA LYS A 87 -18.34 0.98 -6.05
C LYS A 87 -17.64 2.08 -5.25
N GLY A 88 -16.72 1.72 -4.35
CA GLY A 88 -15.94 2.70 -3.59
C GLY A 88 -15.10 3.62 -4.47
N ILE A 89 -14.44 3.07 -5.51
CA ILE A 89 -13.67 3.86 -6.49
C ILE A 89 -14.59 4.83 -7.25
N TRP A 90 -15.76 4.37 -7.68
CA TRP A 90 -16.74 5.21 -8.37
C TRP A 90 -17.22 6.37 -7.49
N GLU A 91 -17.57 6.12 -6.23
CA GLU A 91 -18.00 7.17 -5.29
C GLU A 91 -16.91 8.22 -5.04
N ILE A 92 -15.64 7.82 -5.02
CA ILE A 92 -14.50 8.76 -4.90
C ILE A 92 -14.42 9.65 -6.14
N ARG A 93 -14.54 9.08 -7.35
CA ARG A 93 -14.50 9.84 -8.60
C ARG A 93 -15.65 10.82 -8.72
N GLU A 94 -16.87 10.40 -8.43
CA GLU A 94 -18.06 11.26 -8.43
C GLU A 94 -17.90 12.43 -7.45
N CYS A 95 -17.38 12.15 -6.25
CA CYS A 95 -17.17 13.19 -5.26
C CYS A 95 -16.06 14.15 -5.67
N LEU A 96 -14.94 13.66 -6.24
CA LEU A 96 -13.90 14.51 -6.81
C LEU A 96 -14.44 15.43 -7.91
N GLU A 97 -15.20 14.90 -8.88
CA GLU A 97 -15.79 15.71 -9.94
C GLU A 97 -16.70 16.81 -9.38
N LYS A 98 -17.50 16.48 -8.37
CA LYS A 98 -18.38 17.44 -7.71
C LYS A 98 -17.57 18.56 -7.04
N GLU A 99 -16.57 18.22 -6.23
CA GLU A 99 -15.76 19.22 -5.53
C GLU A 99 -14.93 20.11 -6.47
N MET A 100 -14.57 19.58 -7.66
CA MET A 100 -13.90 20.36 -8.69
C MET A 100 -14.84 21.33 -9.42
N LYS A 101 -16.13 20.97 -9.58
CA LYS A 101 -17.14 21.79 -10.26
C LYS A 101 -17.72 22.90 -9.38
N TYR A 102 -17.89 22.67 -8.08
CA TYR A 102 -18.54 23.62 -7.16
C TYR A 102 -17.53 24.40 -6.29
N SER A 103 -18.00 25.48 -5.66
CA SER A 103 -17.18 26.34 -4.79
C SER A 103 -16.91 25.68 -3.43
N SER A 104 -16.03 24.68 -3.43
CA SER A 104 -15.56 23.98 -2.23
C SER A 104 -14.33 24.64 -1.59
N SER A 105 -14.09 24.33 -0.31
CA SER A 105 -12.89 24.79 0.39
C SER A 105 -11.62 24.23 -0.26
N ALA A 106 -10.48 24.91 -0.08
CA ALA A 106 -9.20 24.44 -0.60
C ALA A 106 -8.80 23.07 -0.01
N GLU A 107 -9.11 22.84 1.28
CA GLU A 107 -8.90 21.56 1.96
C GLU A 107 -9.75 20.45 1.32
N ASP A 108 -11.05 20.67 1.11
CA ASP A 108 -11.94 19.63 0.57
C ASP A 108 -11.58 19.23 -0.87
N LYS A 109 -11.13 20.20 -1.69
CA LYS A 109 -10.56 19.91 -3.02
C LYS A 109 -9.29 19.07 -2.89
N ALA A 110 -8.38 19.44 -2.01
CA ALA A 110 -7.15 18.68 -1.80
C ALA A 110 -7.41 17.26 -1.29
N ILE A 111 -8.34 17.10 -0.36
CA ILE A 111 -8.81 15.81 0.15
C ILE A 111 -9.37 14.95 -0.99
N SER A 112 -10.15 15.55 -1.89
CA SER A 112 -10.75 14.82 -3.00
C SER A 112 -9.74 14.38 -4.04
N VAL A 113 -8.79 15.26 -4.37
CA VAL A 113 -7.68 14.93 -5.26
C VAL A 113 -6.85 13.81 -4.62
N PHE A 114 -6.45 13.94 -3.36
CA PHE A 114 -5.74 12.91 -2.61
C PHE A 114 -6.48 11.56 -2.63
N ALA A 115 -7.78 11.53 -2.36
CA ALA A 115 -8.59 10.32 -2.38
C ALA A 115 -8.64 9.68 -3.78
N GLY A 116 -8.74 10.51 -4.83
CA GLY A 116 -8.65 10.07 -6.22
C GLY A 116 -7.33 9.33 -6.50
N TYR A 117 -6.20 9.94 -6.15
CA TYR A 117 -4.89 9.32 -6.33
C TYR A 117 -4.71 8.07 -5.49
N MET A 118 -5.12 8.09 -4.22
CA MET A 118 -5.11 6.90 -3.38
C MET A 118 -5.83 5.75 -4.09
N SER A 119 -7.08 5.97 -4.51
CA SER A 119 -7.92 4.95 -5.16
C SER A 119 -7.38 4.40 -6.49
N SER A 120 -6.35 5.01 -7.07
CA SER A 120 -5.74 4.60 -8.34
C SER A 120 -4.32 4.08 -8.20
N VAL A 121 -3.46 4.77 -7.45
CA VAL A 121 -2.01 4.55 -7.44
C VAL A 121 -1.65 3.18 -6.87
N LEU A 122 -2.22 2.79 -5.72
CA LEU A 122 -1.96 1.45 -5.16
C LEU A 122 -2.48 0.33 -6.07
N LEU A 123 -3.55 0.59 -6.84
CA LEU A 123 -4.11 -0.33 -7.82
C LEU A 123 -3.38 -0.31 -9.17
N HIS A 124 -2.34 0.51 -9.29
CA HIS A 124 -1.58 0.75 -10.53
C HIS A 124 -2.50 1.13 -11.70
N LEU A 125 -3.55 1.91 -11.43
CA LEU A 125 -4.47 2.42 -12.43
C LEU A 125 -3.98 3.77 -12.99
N PRO A 126 -4.34 4.12 -14.23
CA PRO A 126 -4.02 5.42 -14.81
C PRO A 126 -4.54 6.59 -13.95
N VAL A 127 -3.78 7.68 -13.94
CA VAL A 127 -4.08 8.90 -13.16
C VAL A 127 -4.01 10.16 -14.01
N ASP A 128 -3.88 10.04 -15.33
CA ASP A 128 -3.67 11.16 -16.26
C ASP A 128 -4.84 12.15 -16.31
N GLU A 129 -6.04 11.67 -15.97
CA GLU A 129 -7.26 12.49 -15.91
C GLU A 129 -7.46 13.19 -14.54
N LEU A 130 -6.60 12.90 -13.54
CA LEU A 130 -6.72 13.50 -12.21
C LEU A 130 -6.02 14.87 -12.16
N PRO A 131 -6.55 15.84 -11.38
CA PRO A 131 -5.89 17.12 -11.15
C PRO A 131 -4.51 16.94 -10.48
N ASP A 132 -3.55 17.81 -10.74
CA ASP A 132 -2.18 17.68 -10.20
C ASP A 132 -2.13 17.61 -8.66
N VAL A 133 -1.84 16.41 -8.12
CA VAL A 133 -1.73 16.17 -6.68
C VAL A 133 -0.67 17.04 -6.00
N GLU A 134 0.44 17.37 -6.66
CA GLU A 134 1.52 18.17 -6.06
C GLU A 134 1.02 19.60 -5.76
N PHE A 135 0.21 20.17 -6.66
CA PHE A 135 -0.42 21.47 -6.48
C PHE A 135 -1.38 21.51 -5.27
N TYR A 136 -2.19 20.46 -5.09
CA TYR A 136 -3.18 20.41 -4.01
C TYR A 136 -2.62 19.97 -2.65
N ALA A 137 -1.48 19.27 -2.63
CA ALA A 137 -0.92 18.69 -1.40
C ALA A 137 -0.64 19.72 -0.30
N ALA A 138 -0.37 20.99 -0.64
CA ALA A 138 -0.10 22.05 0.31
C ALA A 138 -1.27 22.30 1.29
N ALA A 139 -2.51 22.12 0.82
CA ALA A 139 -3.72 22.32 1.61
C ALA A 139 -4.15 21.08 2.42
N LEU A 140 -3.40 19.98 2.35
CA LEU A 140 -3.69 18.79 3.16
C LEU A 140 -3.25 18.98 4.62
N PRO A 141 -3.98 18.38 5.58
CA PRO A 141 -3.57 18.26 6.97
C PRO A 141 -2.19 17.59 7.13
N PRO A 142 -1.43 17.86 8.20
CA PRO A 142 -0.03 17.43 8.31
C PRO A 142 0.23 15.93 8.11
N GLY A 143 -0.51 15.04 8.77
CA GLY A 143 -0.29 13.59 8.62
C GLY A 143 -0.74 13.06 7.27
N ILE A 144 -1.80 13.64 6.69
CA ILE A 144 -2.27 13.34 5.32
C ILE A 144 -1.29 13.86 4.27
N LYS A 145 -0.66 15.02 4.50
CA LYS A 145 0.40 15.56 3.65
C LYS A 145 1.64 14.66 3.66
N MET A 146 1.97 14.06 4.80
CA MET A 146 3.03 13.04 4.85
C MET A 146 2.63 11.77 4.10
N PHE A 147 1.37 11.35 4.20
CA PHE A 147 0.87 10.19 3.45
C PHE A 147 0.79 10.45 1.94
N SER A 148 0.44 11.68 1.52
CA SER A 148 0.42 12.06 0.11
C SER A 148 1.83 12.03 -0.50
N ALA A 149 2.87 12.33 0.27
CA ALA A 149 4.25 12.13 -0.18
C ALA A 149 4.55 10.66 -0.52
N TYR A 150 4.01 9.69 0.24
CA TYR A 150 4.08 8.27 -0.14
C TYR A 150 3.36 8.01 -1.47
N VAL A 151 2.16 8.56 -1.67
CA VAL A 151 1.39 8.37 -2.91
C VAL A 151 2.14 8.93 -4.12
N ILE A 152 2.70 10.14 -4.00
CA ILE A 152 3.49 10.79 -5.07
C ILE A 152 4.79 10.01 -5.33
N ALA A 153 5.46 9.53 -4.28
CA ALA A 153 6.64 8.68 -4.41
C ALA A 153 6.29 7.35 -5.10
N HIS A 154 5.14 6.75 -4.79
CA HIS A 154 4.67 5.53 -5.45
C HIS A 154 4.38 5.78 -6.93
N MET A 155 3.78 6.92 -7.31
CA MET A 155 3.64 7.28 -8.72
C MET A 155 4.98 7.38 -9.44
N ALA A 156 5.96 8.06 -8.83
CA ALA A 156 7.31 8.15 -9.38
C ALA A 156 7.97 6.76 -9.49
N TYR A 157 7.78 5.89 -8.49
CA TYR A 157 8.23 4.50 -8.51
C TYR A 157 7.66 3.73 -9.70
N LEU A 158 6.35 3.83 -9.96
CA LEU A 158 5.70 3.15 -11.07
C LEU A 158 6.17 3.64 -12.45
N LYS A 159 6.72 4.87 -12.52
CA LYS A 159 7.39 5.42 -13.72
C LYS A 159 8.87 5.00 -13.84
N GLY A 160 9.39 4.22 -12.89
CA GLY A 160 10.81 3.85 -12.82
C GLY A 160 11.72 4.96 -12.31
N GLU A 161 11.16 6.07 -11.82
CA GLU A 161 11.90 7.23 -11.29
C GLU A 161 12.33 6.99 -9.83
N TYR A 162 13.02 5.87 -9.57
CA TYR A 162 13.34 5.42 -8.19
C TYR A 162 14.13 6.45 -7.38
N GLY A 163 15.02 7.21 -8.02
CA GLY A 163 15.76 8.29 -7.37
C GLY A 163 14.85 9.45 -6.92
N ARG A 164 13.88 9.83 -7.76
CA ARG A 164 12.88 10.85 -7.42
C ARG A 164 11.99 10.36 -6.28
N ALA A 165 11.48 9.13 -6.38
CA ALA A 165 10.66 8.51 -5.35
C ALA A 165 11.38 8.49 -3.99
N LEU A 166 12.66 8.08 -3.97
CA LEU A 166 13.48 8.11 -2.76
C LEU A 166 13.65 9.53 -2.20
N GLY A 167 13.94 10.51 -3.07
CA GLY A 167 14.09 11.91 -2.67
C GLY A 167 12.81 12.51 -2.07
N ILE A 168 11.64 12.15 -2.60
CA ILE A 168 10.34 12.55 -2.03
C ILE A 168 10.19 11.98 -0.61
N CYS A 169 10.51 10.70 -0.40
CA CYS A 169 10.46 10.09 0.92
C CYS A 169 11.40 10.76 1.92
N GLU A 170 12.65 11.01 1.53
CA GLU A 170 13.65 11.66 2.38
C GLU A 170 13.25 13.10 2.74
N ALA A 171 12.70 13.86 1.79
CA ALA A 171 12.16 15.19 2.04
C ALA A 171 10.98 15.16 3.03
N ALA A 172 10.06 14.20 2.88
CA ALA A 172 8.94 14.04 3.80
C ALA A 172 9.41 13.75 5.24
N PHE A 173 10.47 12.97 5.42
CA PHE A 173 11.09 12.78 6.74
C PHE A 173 11.77 14.05 7.24
N MET A 174 12.47 14.81 6.39
CA MET A 174 13.20 16.02 6.79
C MET A 174 12.29 17.12 7.31
N PHE A 175 11.10 17.29 6.73
CA PHE A 175 10.18 18.39 7.03
C PHE A 175 8.98 18.00 7.89
N ARG A 176 8.94 16.78 8.43
CA ARG A 176 7.85 16.35 9.32
C ARG A 176 7.83 17.21 10.60
N ASP A 177 6.64 17.53 11.07
CA ASP A 177 6.36 18.27 12.30
C ASP A 177 5.92 17.37 13.47
N GLY A 178 5.78 16.06 13.21
CA GLY A 178 5.32 15.09 14.20
C GLY A 178 5.78 13.66 13.89
N THR A 179 5.25 12.73 14.69
CA THR A 179 5.41 11.29 14.44
C THR A 179 4.08 10.78 13.91
N TYR A 180 4.04 10.41 12.63
CA TYR A 180 2.85 9.87 11.96
C TYR A 180 3.13 8.40 11.60
N PRO A 181 2.95 7.44 12.54
CA PRO A 181 3.49 6.09 12.37
C PRO A 181 3.04 5.42 11.08
N ILE A 182 1.76 5.53 10.72
CA ILE A 182 1.24 4.92 9.50
C ILE A 182 1.94 5.51 8.26
N SER A 183 1.95 6.83 8.09
CA SER A 183 2.64 7.49 6.97
C SER A 183 4.12 7.15 6.91
N MET A 184 4.80 7.12 8.07
CA MET A 184 6.23 6.76 8.16
C MET A 184 6.50 5.32 7.75
N ILE A 185 5.66 4.35 8.16
CA ILE A 185 5.79 2.94 7.76
C ILE A 185 5.69 2.82 6.24
N TYR A 186 4.69 3.45 5.62
CA TYR A 186 4.51 3.44 4.16
C TYR A 186 5.69 4.08 3.42
N LEU A 187 6.21 5.21 3.93
CA LEU A 187 7.39 5.85 3.37
C LEU A 187 8.64 4.96 3.47
N TYR A 188 8.86 4.28 4.60
CA TYR A 188 9.96 3.32 4.72
C TYR A 188 9.80 2.11 3.78
N CYS A 189 8.57 1.59 3.61
CA CYS A 189 8.30 0.56 2.59
C CYS A 189 8.66 1.07 1.18
N MET A 190 8.27 2.29 0.83
CA MET A 190 8.60 2.91 -0.46
C MET A 190 10.11 3.08 -0.65
N MET A 191 10.82 3.53 0.39
CA MET A 191 12.28 3.60 0.37
C MET A 191 12.90 2.22 0.16
N ALA A 192 12.42 1.18 0.84
CA ALA A 192 12.91 -0.18 0.67
C ALA A 192 12.70 -0.67 -0.77
N MET A 193 11.52 -0.45 -1.34
CA MET A 193 11.21 -0.76 -2.75
C MET A 193 12.14 -0.02 -3.72
N CYS A 194 12.37 1.28 -3.51
CA CYS A 194 13.29 2.08 -4.34
C CYS A 194 14.73 1.56 -4.25
N GLN A 195 15.23 1.30 -3.03
CA GLN A 195 16.58 0.79 -2.80
C GLN A 195 16.79 -0.60 -3.41
N MET A 196 15.77 -1.46 -3.42
CA MET A 196 15.84 -2.75 -4.14
C MET A 196 16.05 -2.55 -5.64
N ASN A 197 15.30 -1.65 -6.27
CA ASN A 197 15.43 -1.38 -7.70
C ASN A 197 16.74 -0.65 -8.06
N LEU A 198 17.29 0.12 -7.12
CA LEU A 198 18.62 0.72 -7.21
C LEU A 198 19.76 -0.26 -6.88
N LYS A 199 19.44 -1.55 -6.63
CA LYS A 199 20.40 -2.61 -6.27
C LYS A 199 21.17 -2.35 -4.96
N HIS A 200 20.65 -1.51 -4.08
CA HIS A 200 21.21 -1.24 -2.76
C HIS A 200 20.57 -2.14 -1.69
N GLN A 201 20.83 -3.45 -1.80
CA GLN A 201 20.14 -4.47 -0.99
C GLN A 201 20.21 -4.22 0.53
N GLN A 202 21.37 -3.82 1.06
CA GLN A 202 21.50 -3.58 2.50
C GLN A 202 20.63 -2.40 2.95
N LYS A 203 20.66 -1.27 2.22
CA LYS A 203 19.80 -0.11 2.51
C LYS A 203 18.32 -0.47 2.43
N ALA A 204 17.94 -1.36 1.51
CA ALA A 204 16.57 -1.84 1.39
C ALA A 204 16.13 -2.64 2.63
N LYS A 205 17.00 -3.53 3.12
CA LYS A 205 16.76 -4.28 4.37
C LYS A 205 16.66 -3.36 5.57
N ASP A 206 17.57 -2.39 5.69
CA ASP A 206 17.57 -1.42 6.79
C ASP A 206 16.25 -0.62 6.80
N ALA A 207 15.81 -0.12 5.64
CA ALA A 207 14.53 0.57 5.50
C ALA A 207 13.32 -0.32 5.84
N LEU A 208 13.30 -1.58 5.36
CA LEU A 208 12.25 -2.53 5.73
C LEU A 208 12.21 -2.73 7.25
N MET A 209 13.36 -2.91 7.90
CA MET A 209 13.41 -3.16 9.35
C MET A 209 13.00 -1.93 10.17
N LEU A 210 13.23 -0.71 9.68
CA LEU A 210 12.66 0.50 10.27
C LEU A 210 11.13 0.50 10.19
N ALA A 211 10.57 0.18 9.02
CA ALA A 211 9.13 0.02 8.83
C ALA A 211 8.55 -1.05 9.77
N TRP A 212 9.17 -2.23 9.79
CA TRP A 212 8.72 -3.39 10.55
C TRP A 212 8.75 -3.16 12.06
N ASN A 213 9.84 -2.59 12.58
CA ASN A 213 9.98 -2.30 14.00
C ASN A 213 9.03 -1.21 14.49
N MET A 214 8.64 -0.27 13.62
CA MET A 214 7.62 0.71 13.96
C MET A 214 6.23 0.08 13.94
N ALA A 215 5.93 -0.72 12.91
CA ALA A 215 4.62 -1.31 12.70
C ALA A 215 4.25 -2.38 13.74
N LYS A 216 5.23 -3.15 14.22
CA LYS A 216 5.00 -4.25 15.18
C LYS A 216 4.42 -3.75 16.51
N GLU A 217 4.69 -2.52 16.92
CA GLU A 217 4.21 -1.96 18.20
C GLU A 217 2.68 -1.84 18.24
N ASP A 218 2.05 -1.57 17.08
CA ASP A 218 0.60 -1.48 16.94
C ASP A 218 -0.03 -2.65 16.15
N GLU A 219 0.79 -3.64 15.80
CA GLU A 219 0.43 -4.78 14.92
C GLU A 219 -0.07 -4.35 13.53
N PHE A 220 0.49 -3.29 12.96
CA PHE A 220 0.16 -2.85 11.60
C PHE A 220 0.78 -3.80 10.56
N LEU A 221 -0.06 -4.47 9.78
CA LEU A 221 0.31 -5.49 8.79
C LEU A 221 0.06 -5.05 7.36
N GLU A 222 -0.98 -4.25 7.09
CA GLU A 222 -1.37 -3.87 5.72
C GLU A 222 -0.26 -3.24 4.87
N PRO A 223 0.63 -2.37 5.40
CA PRO A 223 1.72 -1.82 4.59
C PRO A 223 2.60 -2.91 3.95
N PHE A 224 2.77 -4.05 4.62
CA PHE A 224 3.55 -5.18 4.12
C PHE A 224 2.74 -6.13 3.25
N ILE A 225 1.43 -6.22 3.48
CA ILE A 225 0.50 -7.01 2.66
C ILE A 225 0.39 -6.37 1.27
N GLU A 226 0.10 -5.07 1.24
CA GLU A 226 -0.10 -4.28 0.03
C GLU A 226 1.13 -4.24 -0.87
N HIS A 227 2.32 -4.17 -0.27
CA HIS A 227 3.58 -3.99 -0.99
C HIS A 227 4.38 -5.29 -1.14
N HIS A 228 3.88 -6.45 -0.70
CA HIS A 228 4.64 -7.72 -0.70
C HIS A 228 5.33 -7.98 -2.04
N GLY A 229 4.59 -7.86 -3.16
CA GLY A 229 5.14 -8.08 -4.50
C GLY A 229 6.24 -7.09 -4.88
N LEU A 230 6.08 -5.81 -4.54
CA LEU A 230 7.06 -4.76 -4.84
C LEU A 230 8.25 -4.72 -3.87
N LEU A 231 8.13 -5.36 -2.71
CA LEU A 231 9.21 -5.59 -1.75
C LEU A 231 10.16 -6.73 -2.17
N GLN A 232 9.85 -7.46 -3.24
CA GLN A 232 10.80 -8.35 -3.94
C GLN A 232 11.53 -9.34 -3.02
N GLY A 233 10.78 -10.04 -2.16
CA GLY A 233 11.38 -11.03 -1.27
C GLY A 233 12.05 -10.45 0.00
N LEU A 234 11.97 -9.14 0.25
CA LEU A 234 12.54 -8.54 1.46
C LEU A 234 11.94 -9.16 2.74
N LEU A 235 10.62 -9.36 2.77
CA LEU A 235 9.92 -10.01 3.89
C LEU A 235 10.39 -11.46 4.08
N GLU A 236 10.62 -12.20 3.00
CA GLU A 236 11.16 -13.55 3.02
C GLU A 236 12.61 -13.60 3.49
N SER A 237 13.40 -12.57 3.19
CA SER A 237 14.82 -12.49 3.56
C SER A 237 15.04 -12.04 5.01
N CYS A 238 14.19 -11.14 5.51
CA CYS A 238 14.34 -10.54 6.84
C CYS A 238 13.41 -11.19 7.87
N ILE A 239 12.11 -11.29 7.57
CA ILE A 239 11.09 -11.68 8.55
C ILE A 239 10.90 -13.19 8.62
N ARG A 240 10.75 -13.87 7.49
CA ARG A 240 10.51 -15.33 7.46
C ARG A 240 11.64 -16.11 8.12
N LYS A 241 12.88 -15.62 7.98
CA LYS A 241 14.07 -16.24 8.57
C LYS A 241 14.06 -16.15 10.10
N GLU A 242 13.55 -15.04 10.64
CA GLU A 242 13.46 -14.80 12.08
C GLU A 242 12.23 -15.47 12.70
N ASP A 243 11.05 -15.33 12.08
CA ASP A 243 9.80 -15.93 12.53
C ASP A 243 8.95 -16.43 11.35
N SER A 244 9.09 -17.72 11.06
CA SER A 244 8.35 -18.39 9.98
C SER A 244 6.84 -18.49 10.26
N LYS A 245 6.42 -18.55 11.53
CA LYS A 245 4.99 -18.64 11.88
C LYS A 245 4.30 -17.29 11.65
N LEU A 246 4.95 -16.20 12.04
CA LEU A 246 4.47 -14.85 11.78
C LEU A 246 4.40 -14.57 10.29
N TYR A 247 5.45 -14.92 9.54
CA TYR A 247 5.45 -14.78 8.08
C TYR A 247 4.33 -15.57 7.41
N ASN A 248 4.05 -16.81 7.83
CA ASN A 248 2.97 -17.60 7.23
C ASN A 248 1.59 -16.95 7.44
N LYS A 249 1.32 -16.37 8.61
CA LYS A 249 0.08 -15.61 8.85
C LYS A 249 -0.04 -14.38 7.95
N LEU A 250 1.07 -13.68 7.71
CA LEU A 250 1.12 -12.55 6.79
C LEU A 250 0.86 -13.02 5.34
N SER A 251 1.51 -14.11 4.93
CA SER A 251 1.41 -14.69 3.59
C SER A 251 -0.02 -15.07 3.21
N ASP A 252 -0.81 -15.61 4.12
CA ASP A 252 -2.23 -15.92 3.85
C ASP A 252 -3.04 -14.66 3.51
N LYS A 253 -2.77 -13.56 4.22
CA LYS A 253 -3.40 -12.26 3.94
C LYS A 253 -2.92 -11.66 2.62
N VAL A 254 -1.63 -11.78 2.28
CA VAL A 254 -1.07 -11.37 0.98
C VAL A 254 -1.78 -12.07 -0.17
N ILE A 255 -2.06 -13.37 -0.07
CA ILE A 255 -2.77 -14.11 -1.13
C ILE A 255 -4.18 -13.55 -1.32
N SER A 256 -4.93 -13.34 -0.24
CA SER A 256 -6.29 -12.80 -0.32
C SER A 256 -6.32 -11.39 -0.89
N PHE A 257 -5.47 -10.50 -0.38
CA PHE A 257 -5.34 -9.13 -0.89
C PHE A 257 -4.94 -9.10 -2.37
N SER A 258 -3.90 -9.83 -2.75
CA SER A 258 -3.38 -9.80 -4.13
C SER A 258 -4.41 -10.31 -5.15
N ARG A 259 -5.21 -11.33 -4.82
CA ARG A 259 -6.33 -11.79 -5.66
C ARG A 259 -7.39 -10.71 -5.84
N GLY A 260 -7.79 -10.04 -4.75
CA GLY A 260 -8.72 -8.93 -4.82
C GLY A 260 -8.18 -7.76 -5.63
N TRP A 261 -6.91 -7.42 -5.43
CA TRP A 261 -6.18 -6.41 -6.19
C TRP A 261 -6.16 -6.73 -7.68
N MET A 262 -5.80 -7.96 -8.07
CA MET A 262 -5.75 -8.42 -9.47
C MET A 262 -7.13 -8.38 -10.14
N ALA A 263 -8.21 -8.65 -9.40
CA ALA A 263 -9.58 -8.57 -9.90
C ALA A 263 -10.04 -7.15 -10.26
N ILE A 264 -9.29 -6.12 -9.80
CA ILE A 264 -9.49 -4.72 -10.18
C ILE A 264 -8.43 -4.26 -11.18
N HIS A 265 -7.16 -4.58 -10.93
CA HIS A 265 -6.03 -4.18 -11.76
C HIS A 265 -6.07 -4.78 -13.16
N ASN A 266 -6.10 -6.11 -13.27
CA ASN A 266 -5.92 -6.81 -14.56
C ASN A 266 -6.95 -6.39 -15.63
N PRO A 267 -8.25 -6.20 -15.32
CA PRO A 267 -9.22 -5.74 -16.32
C PRO A 267 -9.02 -4.29 -16.80
N MET A 268 -8.28 -3.47 -16.06
CA MET A 268 -8.13 -2.03 -16.30
C MET A 268 -6.70 -1.62 -16.67
N SER A 269 -5.79 -2.60 -16.77
CA SER A 269 -4.35 -2.40 -16.99
C SER A 269 -3.89 -3.17 -18.22
N GLU A 270 -2.94 -2.60 -18.96
CA GLU A 270 -2.25 -3.31 -20.03
C GLU A 270 -1.27 -4.37 -19.50
N ASN A 271 -0.87 -4.26 -18.22
CA ASN A 271 -0.01 -5.22 -17.57
C ASN A 271 -0.86 -6.26 -16.83
N PHE A 272 -0.63 -7.53 -17.14
CA PHE A 272 -1.30 -8.64 -16.48
C PHE A 272 -0.42 -9.20 -15.35
N VAL A 273 -0.99 -9.36 -14.15
CA VAL A 273 -0.34 -9.98 -13.01
C VAL A 273 -1.01 -11.33 -12.71
N THR A 274 -0.19 -12.37 -12.48
CA THR A 274 -0.68 -13.74 -12.25
C THR A 274 -1.06 -14.01 -10.79
N ASP A 275 -2.13 -14.78 -10.59
CA ASP A 275 -2.58 -15.32 -9.30
C ASP A 275 -2.20 -16.80 -9.08
N ALA A 276 -1.46 -17.40 -10.02
CA ALA A 276 -1.13 -18.82 -10.01
C ALA A 276 0.01 -19.18 -9.03
N LEU A 277 0.74 -18.17 -8.54
CA LEU A 277 1.93 -18.34 -7.72
C LEU A 277 1.62 -18.15 -6.23
N SER A 278 2.28 -18.95 -5.39
CA SER A 278 2.40 -18.63 -3.96
C SER A 278 3.27 -17.39 -3.74
N THR A 279 3.24 -16.81 -2.54
CA THR A 279 4.03 -15.62 -2.19
C THR A 279 5.53 -15.82 -2.44
N VAL A 280 6.09 -16.95 -2.02
CA VAL A 280 7.51 -17.28 -2.23
C VAL A 280 7.82 -17.50 -3.72
N GLU A 281 6.94 -18.19 -4.45
CA GLU A 281 7.11 -18.37 -5.90
C GLU A 281 7.07 -17.03 -6.64
N PHE A 282 6.17 -16.13 -6.23
CA PHE A 282 6.07 -14.78 -6.79
C PHE A 282 7.36 -13.98 -6.51
N SER A 283 7.87 -14.00 -5.28
CA SER A 283 9.14 -13.35 -4.93
C SER A 283 10.33 -13.88 -5.74
N ILE A 284 10.43 -15.20 -5.94
CA ILE A 284 11.45 -15.81 -6.80
C ILE A 284 11.27 -15.37 -8.27
N ALA A 285 10.04 -15.37 -8.78
CA ALA A 285 9.73 -14.94 -10.15
C ALA A 285 10.03 -13.44 -10.37
N MET A 286 9.74 -12.58 -9.39
CA MET A 286 10.04 -11.15 -9.40
C MET A 286 11.54 -10.88 -9.45
N LEU A 287 12.35 -11.55 -8.62
CA LEU A 287 13.80 -11.42 -8.67
C LEU A 287 14.36 -11.96 -9.99
N ALA A 288 13.83 -13.10 -10.44
CA ALA A 288 14.25 -13.74 -11.68
C ALA A 288 13.95 -12.90 -12.93
N SER A 289 12.81 -12.20 -12.95
CA SER A 289 12.43 -11.30 -14.05
C SER A 289 13.30 -10.03 -14.08
N ARG A 290 13.98 -9.69 -12.98
CA ARG A 290 14.89 -8.54 -12.84
C ARG A 290 16.37 -8.92 -12.93
N ASP A 291 16.67 -9.96 -13.71
CA ASP A 291 18.02 -10.39 -14.10
C ASP A 291 18.91 -10.90 -12.95
N TRP A 292 18.34 -11.18 -11.77
CA TRP A 292 19.07 -11.91 -10.74
C TRP A 292 19.31 -13.34 -11.19
N ASN A 293 20.48 -13.91 -10.92
CA ASN A 293 20.77 -15.31 -11.21
C ASN A 293 20.33 -16.24 -10.06
N ASN A 294 20.35 -17.55 -10.27
CA ASN A 294 19.85 -18.51 -9.28
C ASN A 294 20.68 -18.52 -7.98
N GLN A 295 21.98 -18.20 -8.04
CA GLN A 295 22.84 -18.10 -6.87
C GLN A 295 22.50 -16.84 -6.07
N GLU A 296 22.35 -15.69 -6.72
CA GLU A 296 21.95 -14.44 -6.06
C GLU A 296 20.59 -14.57 -5.36
N ILE A 297 19.61 -15.19 -6.02
CA ILE A 297 18.29 -15.45 -5.42
C ILE A 297 18.41 -16.38 -4.21
N ALA A 298 19.22 -17.43 -4.32
CA ALA A 298 19.44 -18.39 -3.25
C ALA A 298 20.06 -17.72 -2.02
N ASP A 299 21.13 -16.94 -2.21
CA ASP A 299 21.82 -16.25 -1.14
C ASP A 299 20.92 -15.21 -0.47
N TYR A 300 20.14 -14.47 -1.27
CA TYR A 300 19.25 -13.43 -0.77
C TYR A 300 18.05 -13.96 0.01
N LEU A 301 17.41 -15.03 -0.47
CA LEU A 301 16.24 -15.64 0.18
C LEU A 301 16.62 -16.70 1.21
N GLY A 302 17.90 -17.06 1.36
CA GLY A 302 18.34 -18.13 2.26
C GLY A 302 17.88 -19.52 1.79
N PHE A 303 17.96 -19.77 0.49
CA PHE A 303 17.71 -21.07 -0.13
C PHE A 303 18.99 -21.68 -0.71
N SER A 304 18.94 -22.94 -1.15
CA SER A 304 20.00 -23.49 -2.00
C SER A 304 19.74 -23.15 -3.49
N PRO A 305 20.77 -23.06 -4.33
CA PRO A 305 20.59 -22.85 -5.78
C PRO A 305 19.72 -23.93 -6.44
N ASN A 306 19.79 -25.17 -5.95
CA ASN A 306 18.95 -26.26 -6.43
C ASN A 306 17.49 -26.06 -6.05
N THR A 307 17.22 -25.58 -4.84
CA THR A 307 15.86 -25.20 -4.40
C THR A 307 15.27 -24.13 -5.30
N VAL A 308 16.04 -23.08 -5.62
CA VAL A 308 15.61 -22.02 -6.56
C VAL A 308 15.31 -22.60 -7.94
N LYS A 309 16.16 -23.49 -8.47
CA LYS A 309 15.93 -24.18 -9.74
C LYS A 309 14.61 -24.95 -9.74
N THR A 310 14.32 -25.70 -8.67
CA THR A 310 13.06 -26.44 -8.52
C THR A 310 11.85 -25.49 -8.52
N TYR A 311 11.92 -24.37 -7.79
CA TYR A 311 10.85 -23.37 -7.81
C TYR A 311 10.64 -22.79 -9.21
N LEU A 312 11.71 -22.37 -9.89
CA LEU A 312 11.61 -21.83 -11.26
C LEU A 312 11.00 -22.82 -12.24
N SER A 313 11.38 -24.11 -12.18
CA SER A 313 10.75 -25.14 -13.01
C SER A 313 9.24 -25.25 -12.75
N ARG A 314 8.80 -25.19 -11.50
CA ARG A 314 7.36 -25.20 -11.14
C ARG A 314 6.65 -23.94 -11.61
N ILE A 315 7.27 -22.77 -11.43
CA ILE A 315 6.75 -21.48 -11.89
C ILE A 315 6.54 -21.51 -13.41
N TYR A 316 7.51 -22.02 -14.17
CA TYR A 316 7.39 -22.10 -15.63
C TYR A 316 6.24 -23.00 -16.08
N VAL A 317 6.03 -24.13 -15.40
CA VAL A 317 4.88 -25.01 -15.64
C VAL A 317 3.57 -24.30 -15.31
N LYS A 318 3.48 -23.64 -14.15
CA LYS A 318 2.27 -22.92 -13.72
C LYS A 318 1.87 -21.78 -14.64
N LEU A 319 2.86 -21.05 -15.16
CA LEU A 319 2.65 -19.91 -16.07
C LEU A 319 2.62 -20.33 -17.54
N ASN A 320 2.88 -21.60 -17.85
CA ASN A 320 2.98 -22.12 -19.21
C ASN A 320 4.00 -21.34 -20.08
N ILE A 321 5.18 -21.06 -19.52
CA ILE A 321 6.29 -20.37 -20.21
C ILE A 321 7.50 -21.29 -20.36
N LYS A 322 8.38 -20.98 -21.32
CA LYS A 322 9.60 -21.78 -21.59
C LYS A 322 10.88 -21.06 -21.22
N LYS A 323 10.86 -19.72 -21.21
CA LYS A 323 12.04 -18.89 -20.99
C LYS A 323 11.85 -17.92 -19.83
N ARG A 324 12.97 -17.54 -19.20
CA ARG A 324 13.02 -16.66 -18.02
C ARG A 324 12.52 -15.25 -18.33
N ASP A 325 12.85 -14.73 -19.51
CA ASP A 325 12.43 -13.40 -19.99
C ASP A 325 10.91 -13.25 -20.11
N GLU A 326 10.19 -14.37 -20.31
CA GLU A 326 8.73 -14.39 -20.34
C GLU A 326 8.07 -14.11 -18.98
N LEU A 327 8.80 -14.25 -17.86
CA LEU A 327 8.29 -13.91 -16.52
C LEU A 327 7.80 -12.46 -16.46
N LYS A 328 8.47 -11.53 -17.17
CA LYS A 328 8.12 -10.10 -17.18
C LYS A 328 6.68 -9.83 -17.62
N LYS A 329 6.03 -10.75 -18.35
CA LYS A 329 4.64 -10.64 -18.79
C LYS A 329 3.61 -10.85 -17.67
N TYR A 330 4.02 -11.42 -16.54
CA TYR A 330 3.14 -11.85 -15.44
C TYR A 330 3.46 -11.15 -14.11
N MET A 331 4.53 -10.35 -14.07
CA MET A 331 5.13 -9.75 -12.88
C MET A 331 4.82 -8.25 -12.79
N LEU A 332 4.92 -7.69 -11.59
CA LEU A 332 4.84 -6.24 -11.39
C LEU A 332 6.06 -5.55 -11.99
N LYS A 333 5.87 -4.37 -12.56
CA LYS A 333 6.94 -3.55 -13.14
C LYS A 333 7.79 -2.89 -12.06
#